data_AF-A0A845JUB1-F1
#
_entry.id   AF-A0A845JUB1-F1
#
_cell.length_a   1.000
_cell.length_b   1.000
_cell.length_c   1.000
_cell.angle_alpha   90.00
_cell.angle_beta   90.00
_cell.angle_gamma   90.00
#
_symmetry.space_group_name_H-M   'P 1'
#
loop_
_entity.id
_entity.type
_entity.pdbx_description
1 polymer ?
#
loop_
_entity_poly.entity_id
_entity_poly.type
_entity_poly.pdbx_seq_one_letter_code
_entity_poly.pdbx_strand_id
1 'polypeptide(L)'
;MKRLAFILVLLFFSFTSSCSNSPELALKLPNEANPEANKHNDEGISHYNQGHYNEALKHFHMASEVDSRIGESHYNEAISLDALGRHGEATDHFFVARKYASGNLAILQSQILNAHAPMDREGS
;
A
#
# COMPACT_ATOMS: atom_id res chain seq x y z
N MET A 1 22.02 11.72 -51.03
CA MET A 1 22.38 12.38 -49.75
C MET A 1 21.39 13.55 -49.59
N LYS A 2 20.41 13.60 -48.69
CA LYS A 2 20.41 13.32 -47.26
C LYS A 2 19.00 12.81 -46.88
N ARG A 3 18.72 11.51 -47.04
CA ARG A 3 17.61 10.81 -46.36
C ARG A 3 17.85 10.67 -44.85
N LEU A 4 18.93 11.29 -44.34
CA LEU A 4 19.35 11.28 -42.94
C LEU A 4 18.69 12.36 -42.07
N ALA A 5 17.90 13.28 -42.63
CA ALA A 5 17.32 14.38 -41.84
C ALA A 5 15.93 14.08 -41.23
N PHE A 6 15.24 13.00 -41.66
CA PHE A 6 13.87 12.69 -41.19
C PHE A 6 13.78 11.48 -40.26
N ILE A 7 14.86 10.73 -40.07
CA ILE A 7 14.89 9.57 -39.16
C ILE A 7 15.52 9.95 -37.81
N LEU A 8 15.82 11.24 -37.59
CA LEU A 8 16.29 11.74 -36.29
C LEU A 8 15.16 12.30 -35.40
N VAL A 9 13.89 12.13 -35.80
CA VAL A 9 12.70 12.59 -35.05
C VAL A 9 11.85 11.44 -34.50
N LEU A 10 12.20 10.17 -34.77
CA LEU A 10 11.62 9.03 -34.05
C LEU A 10 12.40 8.70 -32.75
N LEU A 11 13.07 9.71 -32.19
CA LEU A 11 13.42 9.82 -30.76
C LEU A 11 12.25 10.39 -29.93
N PHE A 12 11.03 10.08 -30.34
CA PHE A 12 9.84 10.16 -29.51
C PHE A 12 9.12 8.83 -29.63
N PHE A 13 9.85 7.74 -29.36
CA PHE A 13 9.19 6.59 -28.76
C PHE A 13 8.75 7.10 -27.40
N SER A 14 7.53 7.61 -27.37
CA SER A 14 6.85 8.03 -26.18
C SER A 14 6.99 6.88 -25.20
N PHE A 15 7.91 7.04 -24.25
CA PHE A 15 7.84 6.35 -22.98
C PHE A 15 6.60 6.95 -22.32
N THR A 16 5.42 6.58 -22.83
CA THR A 16 4.23 6.59 -22.02
C THR A 16 4.55 5.57 -20.95
N SER A 17 5.17 6.05 -19.86
CA SER A 17 5.06 5.42 -18.57
C SER A 17 3.56 5.37 -18.31
N SER A 18 2.93 4.33 -18.83
CA SER A 18 1.67 3.85 -18.31
C SER A 18 2.00 3.50 -16.87
N CYS A 19 1.80 4.45 -15.97
CA CYS A 19 1.66 4.13 -14.56
C CYS A 19 0.37 3.30 -14.47
N SER A 20 0.49 2.01 -14.74
CA SER A 20 -0.48 1.03 -14.30
C SER A 20 -0.38 1.01 -12.78
N ASN A 21 -1.08 1.93 -12.12
CA ASN A 21 -1.39 1.81 -10.70
C ASN A 21 -2.40 0.67 -10.60
N SER A 22 -1.93 -0.57 -10.59
CA SER A 22 -2.76 -1.67 -10.11
C SER A 22 -3.20 -1.33 -8.69
N PRO A 23 -4.49 -1.47 -8.33
CA PRO A 23 -4.91 -1.24 -6.94
C PRO A 23 -4.06 -2.13 -6.04
N GLU A 24 -3.39 -1.51 -5.07
CA GLU A 24 -2.51 -2.24 -4.16
C GLU A 24 -3.36 -3.16 -3.29
N LEU A 25 -2.91 -4.40 -3.12
CA LEU A 25 -3.73 -5.44 -2.52
C LEU A 25 -3.66 -5.34 -0.99
N ALA A 26 -4.83 -5.42 -0.35
CA ALA A 26 -4.90 -5.64 1.09
C ALA A 26 -4.28 -7.01 1.45
N LEU A 27 -3.53 -7.04 2.56
CA LEU A 27 -2.73 -8.17 2.99
C LEU A 27 -3.48 -9.04 4.00
N LYS A 28 -3.31 -10.36 3.92
CA LYS A 28 -3.73 -11.29 4.98
C LYS A 28 -2.79 -11.15 6.17
N LEU A 29 -3.29 -11.34 7.39
CA LEU A 29 -2.41 -11.35 8.58
C LEU A 29 -1.62 -12.67 8.63
N PRO A 30 -0.55 -12.74 9.45
CA PRO A 30 0.19 -13.98 9.68
C PRO A 30 -0.70 -15.12 10.21
N ASN A 31 -0.34 -16.37 9.92
CA ASN A 31 -1.12 -17.55 10.29
C ASN A 31 -1.32 -17.69 11.81
N GLU A 32 -0.36 -17.20 12.59
CA GLU A 32 -0.35 -17.18 14.05
C GLU A 32 -1.11 -16.00 14.67
N ALA A 33 -1.65 -15.08 13.85
CA ALA A 33 -2.41 -13.94 14.34
C ALA A 33 -3.69 -14.38 15.08
N ASN A 34 -4.16 -13.51 15.98
CA ASN A 34 -5.38 -13.73 16.72
C ASN A 34 -6.56 -14.04 15.77
N PRO A 35 -7.36 -15.12 16.00
CA PRO A 35 -8.47 -15.46 15.13
C PRO A 35 -9.51 -14.35 14.92
N GLU A 36 -9.77 -13.51 15.93
CA GLU A 36 -10.70 -12.38 15.79
C GLU A 36 -10.11 -11.28 14.91
N ALA A 37 -8.81 -10.98 15.06
CA ALA A 37 -8.11 -10.05 14.17
C ALA A 37 -8.14 -10.54 12.72
N ASN A 38 -7.88 -11.84 12.52
CA ASN A 38 -7.94 -12.48 11.21
C ASN A 38 -9.32 -12.38 10.57
N LYS A 39 -10.38 -12.65 11.35
CA LYS A 39 -11.76 -12.54 10.86
C LYS A 39 -12.10 -11.12 10.42
N HIS A 40 -11.80 -10.11 11.24
CA HIS A 40 -12.02 -8.72 10.86
C HIS A 40 -11.17 -8.30 9.66
N ASN A 41 -9.90 -8.71 9.60
CA ASN A 41 -9.06 -8.42 8.44
C ASN A 41 -9.62 -9.04 7.15
N ASP A 42 -10.16 -10.26 7.21
CA ASP A 42 -10.77 -10.94 6.07
C ASP A 42 -12.05 -10.25 5.57
N GLU A 43 -12.89 -9.79 6.50
CA GLU A 43 -14.04 -8.94 6.20
C GLU A 43 -13.60 -7.61 5.56
N GLY A 44 -12.55 -6.99 6.10
CA GLY A 44 -11.96 -5.76 5.57
C GLY A 44 -11.43 -5.93 4.15
N ILE A 45 -10.71 -7.02 3.85
CA ILE A 45 -10.24 -7.35 2.50
C ILE A 45 -11.42 -7.48 1.54
N SER A 46 -12.51 -8.15 1.97
CA SER A 46 -13.71 -8.31 1.15
C SER A 46 -14.34 -6.96 0.79
N HIS A 47 -14.47 -6.05 1.77
CA HIS A 47 -14.96 -4.69 1.53
C HIS A 47 -14.02 -3.84 0.66
N TYR A 48 -12.71 -3.92 0.90
CA TYR A 48 -11.70 -3.19 0.12
C TYR A 48 -11.75 -3.57 -1.36
N ASN A 49 -11.82 -4.88 -1.66
CA ASN A 49 -11.92 -5.39 -3.02
C ASN A 49 -13.21 -4.98 -3.74
N GLN A 50 -14.25 -4.59 -3.00
CA GLN A 50 -15.50 -4.05 -3.53
C GLN A 50 -15.49 -2.52 -3.66
N GLY A 51 -14.42 -1.84 -3.24
CA GLY A 51 -14.32 -0.38 -3.19
C GLY A 51 -15.04 0.27 -2.00
N HIS A 52 -15.51 -0.53 -1.03
CA HIS A 52 -16.17 -0.06 0.18
C HIS A 52 -15.13 0.36 1.24
N TYR A 53 -14.37 1.41 0.96
CA TYR A 53 -13.18 1.76 1.75
C TYR A 53 -13.48 2.19 3.20
N ASN A 54 -14.66 2.78 3.47
CA ASN A 54 -15.05 3.14 4.84
C ASN A 54 -15.32 1.88 5.69
N GLU A 55 -16.03 0.91 5.13
CA GLU A 55 -16.29 -0.37 5.77
C GLU A 55 -15.00 -1.17 5.93
N ALA A 56 -14.15 -1.20 4.90
CA ALA A 56 -12.83 -1.82 4.96
C ALA A 56 -12.00 -1.24 6.12
N LEU A 57 -11.90 0.09 6.20
CA LEU A 57 -11.18 0.78 7.27
C LEU A 57 -11.71 0.41 8.65
N LYS A 58 -13.04 0.36 8.83
CA LYS A 58 -13.63 -0.06 10.11
C LYS A 58 -13.17 -1.47 10.51
N HIS A 59 -13.19 -2.41 9.57
CA HIS A 59 -12.77 -3.78 9.82
C HIS A 59 -11.26 -3.91 10.08
N PHE A 60 -10.43 -3.21 9.32
CA PHE A 60 -8.98 -3.19 9.57
C PHE A 60 -8.64 -2.54 10.91
N HIS A 61 -9.36 -1.49 11.32
CA HIS A 61 -9.21 -0.88 12.63
C HIS A 61 -9.55 -1.86 13.77
N MET A 62 -10.66 -2.59 13.66
CA MET A 62 -10.98 -3.63 14.66
C MET A 62 -9.90 -4.73 14.71
N ALA A 63 -9.28 -5.07 13.58
CA ALA A 63 -8.16 -6.01 13.55
C ALA A 63 -6.91 -5.47 14.26
N SER A 64 -6.59 -4.18 14.12
CA SER A 64 -5.44 -3.55 14.80
C SER A 64 -5.71 -3.23 16.27
N GLU A 65 -6.96 -3.07 16.70
CA GLU A 65 -7.32 -2.99 18.12
C GLU A 65 -7.08 -4.32 18.85
N VAL A 66 -7.26 -5.46 18.17
CA VAL A 66 -7.00 -6.79 18.74
C VAL A 66 -5.49 -7.05 18.92
N ASP A 67 -4.67 -6.69 17.93
CA ASP A 67 -3.20 -6.67 18.05
C ASP A 67 -2.58 -5.52 17.24
N SER A 68 -2.10 -4.52 17.96
CA SER A 68 -1.53 -3.29 17.41
C SER A 68 -0.09 -3.44 16.90
N ARG A 69 0.47 -4.65 16.94
CA ARG A 69 1.85 -4.92 16.47
C ARG A 69 1.88 -5.80 15.22
N ILE A 70 0.78 -5.88 14.49
CA ILE A 70 0.70 -6.55 13.19
C ILE A 70 0.84 -5.50 12.08
N GLY A 71 1.93 -5.58 11.33
CA GLY A 71 2.22 -4.63 10.26
C GLY A 71 1.16 -4.64 9.15
N GLU A 72 0.61 -5.80 8.82
CA GLU A 72 -0.41 -6.00 7.78
C GLU A 72 -1.73 -5.30 8.11
N SER A 73 -2.16 -5.31 9.37
CA SER A 73 -3.38 -4.59 9.80
C SER A 73 -3.24 -3.09 9.56
N HIS A 74 -2.11 -2.51 9.96
CA HIS A 74 -1.85 -1.08 9.75
C HIS A 74 -1.61 -0.72 8.28
N TYR A 75 -1.00 -1.62 7.50
CA TYR A 75 -0.88 -1.46 6.06
C TYR A 75 -2.27 -1.36 5.41
N ASN A 76 -3.19 -2.24 5.81
CA ASN A 76 -4.56 -2.29 5.29
C ASN A 76 -5.40 -1.07 5.69
N GLU A 77 -5.25 -0.59 6.94
CA GLU A 77 -5.81 0.70 7.37
C GLU A 77 -5.27 1.83 6.49
N ALA A 78 -3.95 1.88 6.26
CA ALA A 78 -3.31 2.94 5.49
C ALA A 78 -3.76 3.02 4.04
N ILE A 79 -3.84 1.88 3.32
CA ILE A 79 -4.33 1.87 1.92
C ILE A 79 -5.82 2.23 1.82
N SER A 80 -6.60 1.96 2.87
CA SER A 80 -8.02 2.35 2.93
C SER A 80 -8.16 3.85 3.20
N LEU A 81 -7.35 4.40 4.10
CA LEU A 81 -7.27 5.84 4.36
C LEU A 81 -6.81 6.61 3.13
N ASP A 82 -5.81 6.11 2.42
CA ASP A 82 -5.33 6.72 1.17
C ASP A 82 -6.42 6.74 0.09
N ALA A 83 -7.11 5.60 -0.11
CA ALA A 83 -8.23 5.52 -1.05
C ALA A 83 -9.40 6.46 -0.70
N LEU A 84 -9.54 6.84 0.58
CA LEU A 84 -10.50 7.82 1.07
C LEU A 84 -9.98 9.28 1.00
N GLY A 85 -8.75 9.51 0.52
CA GLY A 85 -8.10 10.83 0.46
C GLY A 85 -7.57 11.34 1.80
N ARG A 86 -7.52 10.50 2.84
CA ARG A 86 -7.04 10.83 4.19
C ARG A 86 -5.54 10.57 4.30
N HIS A 87 -4.76 11.22 3.43
CA HIS A 87 -3.35 10.92 3.22
C HIS A 87 -2.45 11.11 4.45
N GLY A 88 -2.75 12.08 5.33
CA GLY A 88 -1.98 12.28 6.57
C GLY A 88 -2.09 11.10 7.52
N GLU A 89 -3.31 10.61 7.74
CA GLU A 89 -3.56 9.44 8.59
C GLU A 89 -3.01 8.16 7.94
N ALA A 90 -3.10 8.05 6.61
CA ALA A 90 -2.46 6.96 5.88
C ALA A 90 -0.94 6.94 6.13
N THR A 91 -0.27 8.10 6.10
CA THR A 91 1.16 8.21 6.41
C THR A 91 1.49 7.70 7.81
N ASP A 92 0.71 8.08 8.81
CA ASP A 92 0.93 7.62 10.19
C ASP A 92 0.84 6.09 10.29
N HIS A 93 -0.20 5.49 9.69
CA HIS A 93 -0.37 4.04 9.67
C HIS A 93 0.71 3.33 8.83
N PHE A 94 1.19 3.93 7.74
CA PHE A 94 2.29 3.38 6.94
C PHE A 94 3.62 3.34 7.72
N PHE A 95 3.91 4.34 8.57
CA PHE A 95 5.07 4.28 9.47
C PHE A 95 4.95 3.13 10.47
N VAL A 96 3.76 2.94 11.05
CA VAL A 96 3.51 1.84 11.99
C VAL A 96 3.60 0.48 11.27
N ALA A 97 3.03 0.36 10.07
CA ALA A 97 3.12 -0.83 9.24
C ALA A 97 4.59 -1.20 8.95
N ARG A 98 5.41 -0.22 8.55
CA ARG A 98 6.87 -0.42 8.36
C ARG A 98 7.54 -0.90 9.64
N LYS A 99 7.27 -0.24 10.77
CA LYS A 99 7.85 -0.57 12.09
C LYS A 99 7.57 -2.03 12.49
N TYR A 100 6.37 -2.53 12.21
CA TYR A 100 5.93 -3.88 12.57
C TYR A 100 5.94 -4.88 11.41
N ALA A 101 6.54 -4.51 10.26
CA ALA A 101 6.58 -5.36 9.08
C ALA A 101 7.24 -6.72 9.34
N SER A 102 8.10 -6.83 10.36
CA SER A 102 8.72 -8.11 10.76
C SER A 102 9.42 -8.85 9.60
N GLY A 103 10.02 -8.09 8.67
CA GLY A 103 10.66 -8.61 7.47
C GLY A 103 9.70 -8.93 6.31
N ASN A 104 8.40 -8.66 6.44
CA ASN A 104 7.43 -8.78 5.37
C ASN A 104 7.76 -7.81 4.22
N LEU A 105 8.32 -8.37 3.15
CA LEU A 105 8.75 -7.61 1.98
C LEU A 105 7.57 -7.00 1.20
N ALA A 106 6.35 -7.56 1.30
CA ALA A 106 5.18 -6.97 0.67
C ALA A 106 4.88 -5.59 1.26
N ILE A 107 5.09 -5.41 2.57
CA ILE A 107 4.98 -4.10 3.23
C ILE A 107 6.20 -3.24 2.88
N LEU A 108 7.42 -3.74 3.11
CA LEU A 108 8.63 -2.91 2.99
C LEU A 108 8.93 -2.43 1.55
N GLN A 109 8.52 -3.19 0.55
CA GLN A 109 8.71 -2.87 -0.87
C GLN A 109 7.46 -2.25 -1.51
N SER A 110 6.36 -2.10 -0.77
CA SER A 110 5.15 -1.44 -1.24
C SER A 110 5.46 -0.03 -1.76
N GLN A 111 4.95 0.29 -2.95
CA GLN A 111 5.23 1.59 -3.57
C GLN A 111 4.49 2.71 -2.85
N ILE A 112 3.21 2.51 -2.53
CA ILE A 112 2.41 3.50 -1.78
C ILE A 112 2.98 3.74 -0.39
N LEU A 113 3.39 2.70 0.32
CA LEU A 113 4.01 2.85 1.64
C LEU A 113 5.30 3.66 1.53
N ASN A 114 6.17 3.35 0.56
CA ASN A 114 7.42 4.08 0.35
C ASN A 114 7.19 5.53 -0.12
N ALA A 115 6.07 5.84 -0.77
CA ALA A 115 5.70 7.20 -1.14
C ALA A 115 5.22 8.04 0.05
N HIS A 116 4.45 7.44 0.97
CA HIS A 116 3.96 8.10 2.18
C HIS A 116 4.99 8.18 3.31
N ALA A 117 5.67 7.06 3.56
CA ALA A 117 6.56 6.84 4.68
C ALA A 117 7.91 6.32 4.16
N PRO A 118 8.69 7.14 3.43
CA PRO A 118 9.98 6.73 2.89
C PRO A 118 10.92 6.31 4.02
N MET A 119 11.82 5.35 3.74
CA MET A 119 12.93 5.13 4.68
C MET A 119 13.78 6.39 4.71
N ASP A 120 14.03 6.91 5.91
CA ASP A 120 15.13 7.83 6.12
C ASP A 120 16.38 7.13 5.57
N ARG A 121 17.04 7.75 4.58
CA ARG A 121 18.30 7.20 4.08
C ARG A 121 19.22 7.14 5.29
N GLU A 122 19.68 5.95 5.67
CA GLU A 122 20.68 5.81 6.72
C GLU A 122 21.83 6.78 6.43
N GLY A 123 21.96 7.82 7.29
CA GLY A 123 23.03 8.82 7.20
C GLY A 123 22.59 10.29 7.06
N SER A 124 21.71 10.81 7.93
CA SER A 124 21.70 12.24 8.30
C SER A 124 22.41 12.45 9.63
#